data_AF-A0A536FP01-F1
#
_entry.id   AF-A0A536FP01-F1
#
_cell.length_a   1.000
_cell.length_b   1.000
_cell.length_c   1.000
_cell.angle_alpha   90.00
_cell.angle_beta   90.00
_cell.angle_gamma   90.00
#
_symmetry.space_group_name_H-M   'P 1'
#
loop_
_entity.id
_entity.type
_entity.pdbx_description
1 polymer ?
#
loop_
_entity_poly.entity_id
_entity_poly.type
_entity_poly.pdbx_seq_one_letter_code
_entity_poly.pdbx_strand_id
1 'polypeptide(L)'
;FTFLIKEEMPLVAVGFGAYVLLGKRDWKLGSGVIAAGLLSFFALISQVIPYFAEGRSYPYIAERYGAVGGSAAGILRTLVTDPARISASVLQPKKILFLFGIFGPVAGLSWVSGWAALVLLPTLGYLLLSSYEPQFSFTSQYSAPLVPLVIGTAILGLARAPIRFQPALAAVMVVSSLAFSWAFGYMPYSRKFDAGQFRTDAVRRVCAEVVGHRTRRACFRRNGTHQPPVRAALRLRLPVRGGAGCRMGGARLRGERLQPGEI
;
A
#
# COMPACT_ATOMS: atom_id res chain seq x y z
N PHE A 1 4.01 11.61 20.21
CA PHE A 1 4.51 12.01 18.88
C PHE A 1 4.11 11.04 17.77
N THR A 2 4.26 9.71 17.92
CA THR A 2 3.98 8.73 16.84
C THR A 2 2.56 8.82 16.24
N PHE A 3 1.53 9.13 17.04
CA PHE A 3 0.14 9.25 16.55
C PHE A 3 -0.11 10.44 15.63
N LEU A 4 0.80 11.43 15.58
CA LEU A 4 0.66 12.61 14.73
C LEU A 4 1.28 12.41 13.34
N ILE A 5 2.05 11.33 13.14
CA ILE A 5 2.79 11.09 11.89
C ILE A 5 1.95 10.33 10.87
N LYS A 6 1.15 9.36 11.34
CA LYS A 6 0.32 8.49 10.50
C LYS A 6 -0.95 8.08 11.24
N GLU A 7 -2.08 8.15 10.55
CA GLU A 7 -3.41 7.92 11.12
C GLU A 7 -3.62 6.49 11.62
N GLU A 8 -2.88 5.50 11.10
CA GLU A 8 -2.98 4.10 11.54
C GLU A 8 -2.10 3.76 12.75
N MET A 9 -1.19 4.64 13.17
CA MET A 9 -0.26 4.37 14.30
C MET A 9 -0.98 4.07 15.63
N PRO A 10 -2.14 4.67 15.95
CA PRO A 10 -2.88 4.26 17.15
C PRO A 10 -3.33 2.79 17.14
N LEU A 11 -3.53 2.17 15.97
CA LEU A 11 -3.83 0.72 15.89
C LEU A 11 -2.64 -0.14 16.32
N VAL A 12 -1.41 0.32 16.08
CA VAL A 12 -0.21 -0.35 16.59
C VAL A 12 -0.21 -0.34 18.13
N ALA A 13 -0.61 0.78 18.74
CA ALA A 13 -0.76 0.87 20.20
C ALA A 13 -1.82 -0.10 20.73
N VAL A 14 -2.95 -0.28 20.02
CA VAL A 14 -3.95 -1.31 20.37
C VAL A 14 -3.32 -2.72 20.39
N GLY A 15 -2.46 -3.03 19.43
CA GLY A 15 -1.74 -4.31 19.37
C GLY A 15 -0.81 -4.51 20.56
N PHE A 16 -0.03 -3.49 20.93
CA PHE A 16 0.80 -3.51 22.13
C PHE A 16 -0.02 -3.61 23.42
N GLY A 17 -1.14 -2.89 23.50
CA GLY A 17 -2.06 -2.98 24.62
C GLY A 17 -2.64 -4.38 24.78
N ALA A 18 -3.00 -5.04 23.67
CA ALA A 18 -3.45 -6.45 23.67
C ALA A 18 -2.36 -7.41 24.14
N TYR A 19 -1.11 -7.20 23.72
CA TYR A 19 0.04 -7.96 24.22
C TYR A 19 0.25 -7.78 25.74
N VAL A 20 0.16 -6.56 26.26
CA VAL A 20 0.28 -6.29 27.71
C VAL A 20 -0.88 -6.94 28.46
N LEU A 21 -2.10 -6.79 27.95
CA LEU A 21 -3.32 -7.32 28.55
C LEU A 21 -3.28 -8.85 28.68
N LEU A 22 -2.96 -9.55 27.59
CA LEU A 22 -3.05 -11.02 27.54
C LEU A 22 -1.72 -11.71 27.84
N GLY A 23 -0.62 -11.15 27.37
CA GLY A 23 0.71 -11.72 27.53
C GLY A 23 1.34 -11.42 28.88
N LYS A 24 1.22 -10.18 29.38
CA LYS A 24 1.73 -9.78 30.71
C LYS A 24 0.66 -9.88 31.81
N ARG A 25 -0.61 -10.09 31.45
CA ARG A 25 -1.77 -10.15 32.36
C ARG A 25 -1.96 -8.86 33.18
N ASP A 26 -1.45 -7.73 32.68
CA ASP A 26 -1.66 -6.42 33.30
C ASP A 26 -2.91 -5.78 32.70
N TRP A 27 -4.04 -6.00 33.37
CA TRP A 27 -5.33 -5.53 32.90
C TRP A 27 -5.47 -4.01 32.93
N LYS A 28 -4.82 -3.33 33.87
CA LYS A 28 -4.93 -1.87 34.03
C LYS A 28 -4.17 -1.17 32.91
N LEU A 29 -2.90 -1.52 32.72
CA LEU A 29 -2.08 -0.92 31.67
C LEU A 29 -2.55 -1.37 30.28
N GLY A 30 -2.86 -2.66 30.09
CA GLY A 30 -3.31 -3.19 28.82
C GLY A 30 -4.62 -2.54 28.34
N SER A 31 -5.64 -2.48 29.20
CA SER A 31 -6.91 -1.83 28.86
C SER A 31 -6.76 -0.33 28.66
N GLY A 32 -5.93 0.35 29.47
CA GLY A 32 -5.64 1.77 29.32
C GLY A 32 -5.02 2.10 27.96
N VAL A 33 -4.02 1.32 27.52
CA VAL A 33 -3.36 1.49 26.22
C VAL A 33 -4.33 1.19 25.06
N ILE A 34 -5.13 0.14 25.16
CA ILE A 34 -6.15 -0.19 24.14
C ILE A 34 -7.17 0.95 24.04
N ALA A 35 -7.72 1.41 25.17
CA ALA A 35 -8.71 2.47 25.20
C ALA A 35 -8.14 3.78 24.63
N ALA A 36 -6.93 4.17 25.04
CA ALA A 36 -6.25 5.35 24.51
C ALA A 36 -5.97 5.25 23.00
N GLY A 37 -5.54 4.07 22.53
CA GLY A 37 -5.28 3.82 21.11
C GLY A 37 -6.57 3.90 20.27
N LEU A 38 -7.64 3.25 20.71
CA LEU A 38 -8.94 3.29 20.04
C LEU A 38 -9.52 4.71 20.05
N LEU A 39 -9.55 5.38 21.21
CA LEU A 39 -10.04 6.75 21.33
C LEU A 39 -9.28 7.70 20.39
N SER A 40 -7.95 7.58 20.36
CA SER A 40 -7.11 8.38 19.46
C SER A 40 -7.41 8.09 17.99
N PHE A 41 -7.54 6.81 17.61
CA PHE A 41 -7.91 6.42 16.25
C PHE A 41 -9.27 7.01 15.83
N PHE A 42 -10.30 6.83 16.65
CA PHE A 42 -11.63 7.35 16.37
C PHE A 42 -11.65 8.87 16.32
N ALA A 43 -10.95 9.56 17.22
CA ALA A 43 -10.83 11.01 17.22
C ALA A 43 -10.13 11.51 15.94
N LEU A 44 -9.06 10.85 15.50
CA LEU A 44 -8.35 11.21 14.27
C LEU A 44 -9.26 11.09 13.04
N ILE A 45 -9.92 9.94 12.88
CA ILE A 45 -10.76 9.65 11.71
C ILE A 45 -12.04 10.50 11.68
N SER A 46 -12.69 10.72 12.83
CA SER A 46 -14.01 11.37 12.88
C SER A 46 -13.98 12.88 13.14
N GLN A 47 -12.94 13.39 13.81
CA GLN A 47 -12.86 14.80 14.20
C GLN A 47 -11.71 15.51 13.50
N VAL A 48 -10.48 15.02 13.67
CA VAL A 48 -9.28 15.74 13.24
C VAL A 48 -9.20 15.83 11.72
N ILE A 49 -9.34 14.71 10.99
CA ILE A 49 -9.25 14.75 9.53
C ILE A 49 -10.41 15.54 8.90
N PRO A 50 -11.68 15.33 9.28
CA PRO A 50 -12.78 16.14 8.75
C PRO A 50 -12.65 17.63 9.06
N TYR A 51 -12.11 18.00 10.22
CA TYR A 51 -11.84 19.39 10.58
C TYR A 51 -10.93 20.08 9.55
N PHE A 52 -9.84 19.42 9.15
CA PHE A 52 -8.94 19.93 8.09
C PHE A 52 -9.48 19.75 6.67
N ALA A 53 -10.45 18.86 6.47
CA ALA A 53 -11.06 18.58 5.18
C ALA A 53 -12.34 19.39 4.90
N GLU A 54 -12.60 20.45 5.70
CA GLU A 54 -13.79 21.32 5.58
C GLU A 54 -15.11 20.54 5.76
N GLY A 55 -15.13 19.55 6.65
CA GLY A 55 -16.31 18.73 6.92
C GLY A 55 -16.55 17.60 5.92
N ARG A 56 -15.68 17.44 4.90
CA ARG A 56 -15.72 16.24 4.03
C ARG A 56 -15.26 15.02 4.83
N SER A 57 -16.08 13.96 4.83
CA SER A 57 -15.70 12.66 5.37
C SER A 57 -14.41 12.17 4.73
N TYR A 58 -13.57 11.47 5.50
CA TYR A 58 -12.32 10.91 5.01
C TYR A 58 -12.59 10.03 3.77
N PRO A 59 -12.19 10.48 2.57
CA PRO A 59 -12.72 9.95 1.32
C PRO A 59 -12.29 8.49 1.10
N TYR A 60 -11.14 8.11 1.67
CA TYR A 60 -10.54 6.81 1.45
C TYR A 60 -11.20 5.69 2.26
N ILE A 61 -11.85 5.94 3.40
CA ILE A 61 -12.40 4.83 4.21
C ILE A 61 -13.59 4.18 3.50
N ALA A 62 -14.50 4.99 2.94
CA ALA A 62 -15.67 4.46 2.25
C ALA A 62 -15.27 3.66 1.00
N GLU A 63 -14.30 4.15 0.22
CA GLU A 63 -13.78 3.48 -0.97
C GLU A 63 -13.01 2.20 -0.63
N ARG A 64 -12.04 2.30 0.30
CA ARG A 64 -11.14 1.19 0.64
C ARG A 64 -11.80 0.08 1.46
N TYR A 65 -12.84 0.40 2.22
CA TYR A 65 -13.51 -0.57 3.10
C TYR A 65 -14.97 -0.82 2.73
N GLY A 66 -15.46 -0.30 1.59
CA GLY A 66 -16.85 -0.48 1.16
C GLY A 66 -17.27 -1.94 1.07
N ALA A 67 -16.34 -2.83 0.69
CA ALA A 67 -16.56 -4.27 0.65
C ALA A 67 -16.82 -4.91 2.03
N VAL A 68 -16.50 -4.24 3.13
CA VAL A 68 -16.62 -4.76 4.51
C VAL A 68 -17.36 -3.76 5.44
N GLY A 69 -18.21 -2.90 4.87
CA GLY A 69 -19.08 -1.99 5.64
C GLY A 69 -18.72 -0.50 5.57
N GLY A 70 -17.61 -0.12 4.92
CA GLY A 70 -17.31 1.27 4.52
C GLY A 70 -17.02 2.24 5.66
N SER A 71 -16.90 1.76 6.89
CA SER A 71 -16.59 2.55 8.09
C SER A 71 -16.08 1.63 9.20
N ALA A 72 -15.43 2.18 10.23
CA ALA A 72 -14.94 1.38 11.36
C ALA A 72 -16.09 0.64 12.09
N ALA A 73 -17.21 1.33 12.34
CA ALA A 73 -18.40 0.71 12.92
C ALA A 73 -19.04 -0.31 11.98
N GLY A 74 -19.06 -0.02 10.67
CA GLY A 74 -19.53 -0.94 9.63
C GLY A 74 -18.73 -2.24 9.61
N ILE A 75 -17.40 -2.17 9.69
CA ILE A 75 -16.51 -3.34 9.77
C ILE A 75 -16.84 -4.20 10.99
N LEU A 76 -16.99 -3.59 12.16
CA LEU A 76 -17.35 -4.31 13.39
C LEU A 76 -18.72 -4.98 13.27
N ARG A 77 -19.70 -4.30 12.65
CA ARG A 77 -21.02 -4.87 12.36
C ARG A 77 -20.91 -6.05 11.39
N THR A 78 -20.22 -5.88 10.27
CA THR A 78 -20.03 -6.93 9.25
C THR A 78 -19.30 -8.14 9.82
N LEU A 79 -18.34 -7.95 10.73
CA LEU A 79 -17.66 -9.05 11.40
C LEU A 79 -18.62 -9.99 12.15
N VAL A 80 -19.71 -9.44 12.73
CA VAL A 80 -20.71 -10.20 13.47
C VAL A 80 -21.85 -10.68 12.57
N THR A 81 -22.31 -9.83 11.63
CA THR A 81 -23.48 -10.14 10.79
C THR A 81 -23.14 -11.03 9.60
N ASP A 82 -21.91 -10.94 9.08
CA ASP A 82 -21.48 -11.64 7.86
C ASP A 82 -19.95 -11.91 7.89
N PRO A 83 -19.50 -12.87 8.71
CA PRO A 83 -18.08 -13.23 8.78
C PRO A 83 -17.55 -13.82 7.48
N ALA A 84 -18.41 -14.40 6.62
CA ALA A 84 -18.03 -14.94 5.32
C ALA A 84 -17.55 -13.82 4.37
N ARG A 85 -18.15 -12.64 4.46
CA ARG A 85 -17.70 -11.46 3.71
C ARG A 85 -16.33 -10.95 4.17
N ILE A 86 -16.04 -11.01 5.48
CA ILE A 86 -14.71 -10.69 6.00
C ILE A 86 -13.67 -11.69 5.51
N SER A 87 -13.96 -13.00 5.60
CA SER A 87 -13.03 -14.03 5.15
C SER A 87 -12.80 -13.95 3.64
N ALA A 88 -13.82 -13.70 2.83
CA ALA A 88 -13.68 -13.48 1.39
C ALA A 88 -12.84 -12.24 1.05
N SER A 89 -12.92 -11.18 1.86
CA SER A 89 -12.06 -10.01 1.70
C SER A 89 -10.60 -10.34 2.03
N VAL A 90 -10.35 -11.08 3.11
CA VAL A 90 -8.99 -11.38 3.59
C VAL A 90 -8.30 -12.47 2.76
N LEU A 91 -9.02 -13.53 2.37
CA LEU A 91 -8.49 -14.73 1.69
C LEU A 91 -8.39 -14.55 0.17
N GLN A 92 -7.97 -13.38 -0.28
CA GLN A 92 -7.72 -13.14 -1.71
C GLN A 92 -6.32 -13.63 -2.10
N PRO A 93 -6.14 -14.20 -3.30
CA PRO A 93 -4.83 -14.69 -3.75
C PRO A 93 -3.70 -13.66 -3.62
N LYS A 94 -3.97 -12.40 -3.99
CA LYS A 94 -2.99 -11.30 -3.85
C LYS A 94 -2.60 -11.03 -2.40
N LYS A 95 -3.56 -11.12 -1.47
CA LYS A 95 -3.33 -10.91 -0.03
C LYS A 95 -2.59 -12.08 0.61
N ILE A 96 -2.85 -13.30 0.14
CA ILE A 96 -2.08 -14.48 0.53
C ILE A 96 -0.62 -14.34 0.07
N LEU A 97 -0.38 -13.93 -1.18
CA LEU A 97 0.97 -13.63 -1.68
C LEU A 97 1.65 -12.51 -0.88
N PHE A 98 0.90 -11.48 -0.49
CA PHE A 98 1.38 -10.42 0.40
C PHE A 98 1.83 -10.98 1.76
N LEU A 99 1.03 -11.85 2.38
CA LEU A 99 1.39 -12.53 3.63
C LEU A 99 2.64 -13.39 3.48
N PHE A 100 2.76 -14.14 2.38
CA PHE A 100 3.96 -14.91 2.09
C PHE A 100 5.19 -14.02 1.92
N GLY A 101 5.10 -12.89 1.24
CA GLY A 101 6.27 -12.02 1.08
C GLY A 101 6.63 -11.20 2.33
N ILE A 102 5.69 -10.93 3.25
CA ILE A 102 6.01 -10.23 4.50
C ILE A 102 6.54 -11.17 5.58
N PHE A 103 5.97 -12.39 5.71
CA PHE A 103 6.37 -13.37 6.73
C PHE A 103 7.39 -14.39 6.24
N GLY A 104 7.51 -14.58 4.93
CA GLY A 104 8.47 -15.49 4.29
C GLY A 104 9.92 -15.19 4.64
N PRO A 105 10.41 -13.94 4.56
CA PRO A 105 11.79 -13.60 4.92
C PRO A 105 12.17 -14.02 6.35
N VAL A 106 11.22 -13.95 7.28
CA VAL A 106 11.40 -14.38 8.67
C VAL A 106 10.97 -15.83 8.93
N ALA A 107 10.79 -16.63 7.87
CA ALA A 107 10.36 -18.03 7.91
C ALA A 107 9.12 -18.29 8.81
N GLY A 108 8.22 -17.31 8.92
CA GLY A 108 7.02 -17.40 9.76
C GLY A 108 7.27 -17.34 11.28
N LEU A 109 8.50 -17.09 11.75
CA LEU A 109 8.84 -17.08 13.18
C LEU A 109 7.99 -16.09 13.99
N SER A 110 7.51 -15.01 13.37
CA SER A 110 6.63 -14.02 13.99
C SER A 110 5.40 -14.64 14.64
N TRP A 111 4.82 -15.68 14.04
CA TRP A 111 3.62 -16.36 14.55
C TRP A 111 3.92 -17.30 15.73
N VAL A 112 5.17 -17.70 15.90
CA VAL A 112 5.63 -18.57 17.01
C VAL A 112 5.91 -17.76 18.29
N SER A 113 5.88 -16.43 18.21
CA SER A 113 6.16 -15.52 19.33
C SER A 113 5.13 -15.54 20.48
N GLY A 114 4.08 -16.36 20.37
CA GLY A 114 3.01 -16.47 21.36
C GLY A 114 2.17 -15.20 21.41
N TRP A 115 1.94 -14.66 22.61
CA TRP A 115 1.12 -13.45 22.77
C TRP A 115 1.70 -12.20 22.07
N ALA A 116 3.00 -12.17 21.77
CA ALA A 116 3.60 -11.05 21.04
C ALA A 116 3.08 -10.94 19.59
N ALA A 117 2.57 -12.02 19.00
CA ALA A 117 1.95 -12.01 17.68
C ALA A 117 0.71 -11.11 17.61
N LEU A 118 0.06 -10.82 18.76
CA LEU A 118 -1.09 -9.92 18.84
C LEU A 118 -0.77 -8.50 18.35
N VAL A 119 0.49 -8.07 18.46
CA VAL A 119 0.93 -6.74 17.98
C VAL A 119 0.78 -6.60 16.47
N LEU A 120 0.81 -7.72 15.73
CA LEU A 120 0.66 -7.74 14.27
C LEU A 120 -0.79 -7.56 13.84
N LEU A 121 -1.76 -7.99 14.67
CA LEU A 121 -3.14 -8.17 14.24
C LEU A 121 -3.84 -6.88 13.82
N PRO A 122 -3.75 -5.74 14.53
CA PRO A 122 -4.44 -4.52 14.09
C PRO A 122 -3.89 -3.99 12.77
N THR A 123 -2.56 -4.04 12.62
CA THR A 123 -1.85 -3.60 11.40
C THR A 123 -2.20 -4.51 10.22
N LEU A 124 -2.17 -5.83 10.41
CA LEU A 124 -2.61 -6.79 9.39
C LEU A 124 -4.10 -6.61 9.06
N GLY A 125 -4.93 -6.41 10.07
CA GLY A 125 -6.37 -6.24 9.91
C GLY A 125 -6.71 -5.12 8.95
N TYR A 126 -6.18 -3.91 9.16
CA TYR A 126 -6.51 -2.80 8.28
C TYR A 126 -5.95 -2.99 6.86
N LEU A 127 -4.76 -3.59 6.70
CA LEU A 127 -4.14 -3.86 5.40
C LEU A 127 -4.94 -4.90 4.61
N LEU A 128 -5.36 -5.98 5.27
CA LEU A 128 -6.05 -7.11 4.65
C LEU A 128 -7.55 -6.88 4.46
N LEU A 129 -8.20 -6.04 5.27
CA LEU A 129 -9.61 -5.71 5.05
C LEU A 129 -9.84 -4.75 3.89
N SER A 130 -8.77 -4.07 3.46
CA SER A 130 -8.84 -3.09 2.39
C SER A 130 -9.06 -3.72 1.00
N SER A 131 -9.85 -3.06 0.17
CA SER A 131 -9.98 -3.32 -1.27
C SER A 131 -8.89 -2.62 -2.10
N TYR A 132 -8.10 -1.73 -1.50
CA TYR A 132 -7.12 -0.91 -2.20
C TYR A 132 -5.76 -1.59 -2.28
N GLU A 133 -5.43 -2.07 -3.48
CA GLU A 133 -4.25 -2.90 -3.75
C GLU A 133 -2.92 -2.33 -3.22
N PRO A 134 -2.63 -1.02 -3.30
CA PRO A 134 -1.41 -0.47 -2.70
C PRO A 134 -1.27 -0.71 -1.19
N GLN A 135 -2.36 -0.92 -0.44
CA GLN A 135 -2.27 -1.26 0.98
C GLN A 135 -1.73 -2.66 1.22
N PHE A 136 -1.94 -3.62 0.32
CA PHE A 136 -1.41 -4.99 0.44
C PHE A 136 -0.37 -5.30 -0.65
N SER A 137 0.47 -4.31 -0.99
CA SER A 137 1.57 -4.44 -1.97
C SER A 137 2.94 -4.19 -1.33
N PHE A 138 3.98 -4.80 -1.91
CA PHE A 138 5.39 -4.57 -1.56
C PHE A 138 5.98 -3.30 -2.16
N THR A 139 5.36 -2.74 -3.20
CA THR A 139 5.85 -1.55 -3.91
C THR A 139 5.35 -0.25 -3.28
N SER A 140 4.62 -0.33 -2.17
CA SER A 140 3.93 0.80 -1.54
C SER A 140 4.28 0.94 -0.07
N GLN A 141 4.27 2.17 0.43
CA GLN A 141 4.68 2.52 1.80
C GLN A 141 3.67 2.14 2.90
N TYR A 142 2.49 1.61 2.54
CA TYR A 142 1.43 1.31 3.51
C TYR A 142 1.81 0.16 4.46
N SER A 143 2.57 -0.82 3.98
CA SER A 143 3.05 -1.95 4.77
C SER A 143 4.27 -1.62 5.65
N ALA A 144 4.88 -0.43 5.49
CA ALA A 144 6.09 -0.04 6.23
C ALA A 144 5.98 -0.17 7.76
N PRO A 145 4.85 0.18 8.42
CA PRO A 145 4.72 0.02 9.87
C PRO A 145 4.70 -1.45 10.33
N LEU A 146 4.31 -2.37 9.44
CA LEU A 146 4.23 -3.80 9.74
C LEU A 146 5.63 -4.44 9.80
N VAL A 147 6.57 -3.99 8.96
CA VAL A 147 7.93 -4.55 8.85
C VAL A 147 8.67 -4.65 10.20
N PRO A 148 8.83 -3.57 10.99
CA PRO A 148 9.53 -3.67 12.28
C PRO A 148 8.80 -4.57 13.28
N LEU A 149 7.46 -4.63 13.23
CA LEU A 149 6.68 -5.52 14.09
C LEU A 149 6.91 -7.00 13.73
N VAL A 150 6.96 -7.31 12.44
CA VAL A 150 7.27 -8.66 11.92
C VAL A 150 8.66 -9.09 12.36
N ILE A 151 9.67 -8.22 12.21
CA ILE A 151 11.05 -8.52 12.65
C ILE A 151 11.11 -8.70 14.16
N GLY A 152 10.52 -7.77 14.94
CA GLY A 152 10.54 -7.84 16.41
C GLY A 152 9.86 -9.11 16.94
N THR A 153 8.70 -9.47 16.37
CA THR A 153 8.02 -10.73 16.74
C THR A 153 8.79 -11.96 16.26
N ALA A 154 9.48 -11.92 15.12
CA ALA A 154 10.31 -13.03 14.68
C ALA A 154 11.48 -13.30 15.65
N ILE A 155 12.14 -12.25 16.14
CA ILE A 155 13.19 -12.36 17.17
C ILE A 155 12.64 -13.00 18.44
N LEU A 156 11.45 -12.57 18.89
CA LEU A 156 10.78 -13.18 20.04
C LEU A 156 10.37 -14.64 19.78
N GLY A 157 9.95 -14.97 18.56
CA GLY A 157 9.66 -16.33 18.14
C GLY A 157 10.88 -17.23 18.18
N LEU A 158 12.03 -16.74 17.72
CA LEU A 158 13.32 -17.44 17.80
C LEU A 158 13.72 -17.67 19.26
N ALA A 159 13.64 -16.64 20.10
CA ALA A 159 14.00 -16.71 21.52
C ALA A 159 13.11 -17.68 22.31
N ARG A 160 11.87 -17.90 21.87
CA ARG A 160 10.94 -18.84 22.49
C ARG A 160 11.24 -20.30 22.13
N ALA A 161 11.98 -20.55 21.04
CA ALA A 161 12.33 -21.90 20.63
C ALA A 161 13.40 -22.50 21.57
N PRO A 162 13.42 -23.84 21.74
CA PRO A 162 14.45 -24.51 22.54
C PRO A 162 15.85 -24.14 22.05
N ILE A 163 16.77 -23.86 22.98
CA ILE A 163 18.13 -23.36 22.68
C ILE A 163 18.87 -24.23 21.64
N ARG A 164 18.64 -25.56 21.67
CA ARG A 164 19.20 -26.52 20.71
C ARG A 164 18.80 -26.29 19.25
N PHE A 165 17.63 -25.70 19.00
CA PHE A 165 17.09 -25.45 17.65
C PHE A 165 17.27 -24.02 17.17
N GLN A 166 17.61 -23.09 18.06
CA GLN A 166 17.84 -21.69 17.70
C GLN A 166 18.86 -21.50 16.55
N PRO A 167 20.03 -22.17 16.51
CA PRO A 167 20.95 -21.99 15.39
C PRO A 167 20.36 -22.46 14.05
N ALA A 168 19.62 -23.57 14.06
CA ALA A 168 18.95 -24.07 12.87
C ALA A 168 17.84 -23.12 12.39
N LEU A 169 17.00 -22.62 13.30
CA LEU A 169 15.93 -21.66 12.98
C LEU A 169 16.50 -20.32 12.50
N ALA A 170 17.59 -19.85 13.10
CA ALA A 170 18.30 -18.66 12.64
C ALA A 170 18.88 -18.85 11.23
N ALA A 171 19.50 -20.01 10.97
CA ALA A 171 20.00 -20.36 9.63
C ALA A 171 18.85 -20.39 8.60
N VAL A 172 17.71 -21.01 8.94
CA VAL A 172 16.52 -21.02 8.08
C VAL A 172 16.01 -19.60 7.83
N MET A 173 15.93 -18.75 8.85
CA MET A 173 15.54 -17.35 8.69
C MET A 173 16.49 -16.59 7.76
N VAL A 174 17.80 -16.76 7.90
CA VAL A 174 18.81 -16.11 7.04
C VAL A 174 18.69 -16.62 5.60
N VAL A 175 18.62 -17.94 5.39
CA VAL A 175 18.44 -18.54 4.06
C VAL A 175 17.15 -18.06 3.42
N SER A 176 16.05 -18.01 4.17
CA SER A 176 14.77 -17.51 3.67
C SER A 176 14.85 -16.03 3.32
N SER A 177 15.44 -15.19 4.17
CA SER A 177 15.68 -13.78 3.89
C SER A 177 16.50 -13.56 2.61
N LEU A 178 17.55 -14.35 2.41
CA LEU A 178 18.37 -14.29 1.20
C LEU A 178 17.58 -14.75 -0.04
N ALA A 179 16.81 -15.83 0.07
CA ALA A 179 15.97 -16.33 -1.02
C ALA A 179 14.90 -15.31 -1.44
N PHE A 180 14.23 -14.68 -0.48
CA PHE A 180 13.25 -13.62 -0.75
C PHE A 180 13.91 -12.35 -1.29
N SER A 181 15.08 -11.97 -0.77
CA SER A 181 15.86 -10.85 -1.32
C SER A 181 16.28 -11.09 -2.77
N TRP A 182 16.70 -12.32 -3.09
CA TRP A 182 17.02 -12.70 -4.46
C TRP A 182 15.80 -12.71 -5.38
N ALA A 183 14.66 -13.23 -4.93
CA ALA A 183 13.45 -13.38 -5.74
C ALA A 183 12.65 -12.07 -5.93
N PHE A 184 12.59 -11.21 -4.90
CA PHE A 184 11.72 -10.03 -4.86
C PHE A 184 12.46 -8.70 -4.67
N GLY A 185 13.74 -8.73 -4.29
CA GLY A 185 14.53 -7.53 -4.08
C GLY A 185 14.93 -6.83 -5.39
N TYR A 186 15.53 -5.66 -5.22
CA TYR A 186 16.14 -4.85 -6.28
C TYR A 186 17.66 -4.73 -6.09
N MET A 187 18.26 -5.66 -5.34
CA MET A 187 19.70 -5.69 -5.12
C MET A 187 20.43 -6.11 -6.40
N PRO A 188 21.71 -5.76 -6.60
CA PRO A 188 22.46 -6.13 -7.81
C PRO A 188 22.46 -7.63 -8.13
N TYR A 189 22.33 -8.47 -7.11
CA TYR A 189 22.27 -9.93 -7.24
C TYR A 189 20.84 -10.50 -7.39
N SER A 190 19.81 -9.66 -7.32
CA SER A 190 18.40 -10.08 -7.38
C SER A 190 17.95 -10.33 -8.82
N ARG A 191 16.98 -11.24 -8.99
CA ARG A 191 16.43 -11.61 -10.30
C ARG A 191 15.78 -10.42 -11.04
N LYS A 192 15.28 -9.43 -10.30
CA LYS A 192 14.55 -8.27 -10.84
C LYS A 192 15.40 -7.01 -10.95
N PHE A 193 16.71 -7.13 -10.81
CA PHE A 193 17.60 -5.98 -10.87
C PHE A 193 17.58 -5.34 -12.27
N ASP A 194 17.21 -4.06 -12.32
CA ASP A 194 17.32 -3.22 -13.49
C ASP A 194 18.11 -1.96 -13.11
N ALA A 195 19.36 -1.89 -13.57
CA ALA A 195 20.25 -0.75 -13.33
C ALA A 195 19.67 0.57 -13.88
N GLY A 196 18.76 0.52 -14.85
CA GLY A 196 18.09 1.68 -15.42
C GLY A 196 17.21 2.42 -14.41
N GLN A 197 16.63 1.71 -13.42
CA GLN A 197 15.76 2.32 -12.40
C GLN A 197 16.52 3.22 -11.42
N PHE A 198 17.83 3.04 -11.30
CA PHE A 198 18.70 3.82 -10.42
C PHE A 198 19.46 4.93 -11.14
N ARG A 199 19.33 5.03 -12.48
CA ARG A 199 19.94 6.11 -13.27
C ARG A 199 19.07 7.35 -13.23
N THR A 200 19.55 8.38 -12.55
CA THR A 200 18.89 9.69 -12.46
C THR A 200 18.81 10.44 -13.81
N ASP A 201 19.59 10.02 -14.80
CA ASP A 201 19.71 10.72 -16.09
C ASP A 201 18.43 10.65 -16.93
N ALA A 202 17.70 9.53 -16.85
CA ALA A 202 16.42 9.37 -17.53
C ALA A 202 15.34 10.29 -16.93
N VAL A 203 15.26 10.36 -15.60
CA VAL A 203 14.36 11.26 -14.88
C VAL A 203 14.73 12.73 -15.13
N ARG A 204 16.03 13.06 -15.14
CA ARG A 204 16.50 14.42 -15.47
C ARG A 204 16.16 14.82 -16.90
N ARG A 205 16.27 13.91 -17.88
CA ARG A 205 15.89 14.19 -19.28
C ARG A 205 14.39 14.43 -19.43
N VAL A 206 13.55 13.59 -18.83
CA VAL A 206 12.09 13.78 -18.85
C VAL A 206 11.68 15.04 -18.09
N CYS A 207 12.26 15.32 -16.92
CA CYS A 207 12.02 16.57 -16.21
C CYS A 207 12.51 17.79 -17.00
N ALA A 208 13.68 17.73 -17.65
CA ALA A 208 14.18 18.81 -18.50
C ALA A 208 13.28 19.02 -19.73
N GLU A 209 12.75 17.96 -20.31
CA GLU A 209 11.80 18.03 -21.43
C GLU A 209 10.46 18.63 -21.00
N VAL A 210 9.90 18.19 -19.86
CA VAL A 210 8.64 18.73 -19.30
C VAL A 210 8.79 20.18 -18.81
N VAL A 211 9.90 20.50 -18.14
CA VAL A 211 10.23 21.87 -17.71
C VAL A 211 10.47 22.76 -18.93
N GLY A 212 11.20 22.28 -19.93
CA GLY A 212 11.43 22.96 -21.21
C GLY A 212 10.12 23.21 -21.98
N HIS A 213 9.18 22.28 -21.93
CA HIS A 213 7.86 22.44 -22.55
C HIS A 213 6.98 23.44 -21.79
N ARG A 214 7.10 23.52 -20.45
CA ARG A 214 6.41 24.53 -19.61
C ARG A 214 6.99 25.93 -19.78
N THR A 215 8.31 26.08 -19.82
CA THR A 215 8.96 27.37 -20.09
C THR A 215 8.68 27.85 -21.51
N ARG A 216 8.64 26.96 -22.52
CA ARG A 216 8.20 27.33 -23.88
C ARG A 216 6.73 27.77 -23.92
N ARG A 217 5.82 27.09 -23.22
CA ARG A 217 4.40 27.53 -23.12
C ARG A 217 4.24 28.83 -22.33
N ALA A 218 5.05 29.07 -21.30
CA ALA A 218 5.04 30.32 -20.54
C ALA A 218 5.66 31.48 -21.34
N CYS A 219 6.70 31.22 -22.15
CA CYS A 219 7.35 32.21 -23.00
C CYS A 219 6.50 32.55 -24.23
N PHE A 220 5.83 31.56 -24.84
CA PHE A 220 4.88 31.79 -25.94
C PHE A 220 3.61 32.54 -25.49
N ARG A 221 3.29 32.52 -24.18
CA ARG A 221 2.18 33.31 -23.61
C ARG A 221 2.59 34.73 -23.21
N ARG A 222 3.87 35.11 -23.33
CA ARG A 222 4.40 36.42 -22.89
C ARG A 222 4.68 37.42 -24.02
N ASN A 223 4.55 37.01 -25.29
CA ASN A 223 4.70 37.89 -26.46
C ASN A 223 3.37 38.06 -27.23
N GLY A 224 2.36 38.56 -26.54
CA GLY A 224 1.10 39.00 -27.13
C GLY A 224 0.44 39.98 -26.18
N THR A 225 0.49 41.26 -26.52
CA THR A 225 0.06 42.41 -25.74
C THR A 225 -1.47 42.48 -25.53
N HIS A 226 -1.86 43.05 -24.38
CA HIS A 226 -3.14 43.63 -23.97
C HIS A 226 -4.36 42.77 -23.50
N GLN A 227 -4.45 42.66 -22.16
CA GLN A 227 -5.57 42.81 -21.20
C GLN A 227 -6.95 42.07 -21.29
N PRO A 228 -7.60 41.81 -20.12
CA PRO A 228 -8.70 40.83 -19.87
C PRO A 228 -10.08 41.52 -19.68
N PRO A 229 -11.14 40.96 -19.03
CA PRO A 229 -11.51 39.60 -18.63
C PRO A 229 -12.91 39.19 -19.16
N VAL A 230 -13.45 38.02 -18.75
CA VAL A 230 -14.87 37.71 -18.43
C VAL A 230 -15.28 36.28 -18.84
N ARG A 231 -15.67 35.50 -17.81
CA ARG A 231 -16.60 34.36 -17.74
C ARG A 231 -16.47 33.16 -18.70
N ALA A 232 -16.29 32.01 -18.04
CA ALA A 232 -17.07 30.78 -18.19
C ALA A 232 -17.34 30.23 -19.60
N ALA A 233 -16.74 29.07 -19.91
CA ALA A 233 -17.49 27.95 -20.47
C ALA A 233 -16.66 26.65 -20.38
N LEU A 234 -17.09 25.82 -19.44
CA LEU A 234 -17.13 24.37 -19.55
C LEU A 234 -17.42 23.91 -21.00
N ARG A 235 -16.55 23.10 -21.60
CA ARG A 235 -16.82 21.97 -22.53
C ARG A 235 -15.57 21.66 -23.36
N LEU A 236 -14.75 20.72 -22.90
CA LEU A 236 -13.87 19.95 -23.79
C LEU A 236 -14.73 18.83 -24.41
N ARG A 237 -15.44 19.16 -25.49
CA ARG A 237 -15.85 18.17 -26.50
C ARG A 237 -14.65 17.97 -27.42
N LEU A 238 -14.06 16.78 -27.39
CA LEU A 238 -13.19 16.31 -28.47
C LEU A 238 -14.04 16.14 -29.74
N PRO A 239 -13.67 16.73 -30.90
CA PRO A 239 -14.18 16.28 -32.17
C PRO A 239 -13.16 15.37 -32.86
N VAL A 240 -13.67 14.18 -33.16
CA VAL A 240 -13.21 13.20 -34.14
C VAL A 240 -13.51 13.72 -35.56
N ARG A 241 -12.71 13.29 -36.55
CA ARG A 241 -12.78 13.48 -38.03
C ARG A 241 -12.46 14.90 -38.51
N GLY A 242 -11.74 15.13 -39.62
CA GLY A 242 -11.26 14.27 -40.70
C GLY A 242 -11.12 15.14 -41.96
N GLY A 243 -10.19 14.80 -42.86
CA GLY A 243 -10.23 15.21 -44.27
C GLY A 243 -9.17 16.22 -44.75
N ALA A 244 -8.65 15.92 -45.94
CA ALA A 244 -7.75 16.66 -46.84
C ALA A 244 -6.25 16.53 -46.51
N GLY A 245 -5.37 16.04 -47.38
CA GLY A 245 -5.48 15.63 -48.77
C GLY A 245 -4.08 15.74 -49.38
N CYS A 246 -3.45 14.61 -49.73
CA CYS A 246 -2.24 14.62 -50.55
C CYS A 246 -2.23 13.38 -51.42
N ARG A 247 -2.09 13.61 -52.73
CA ARG A 247 -2.28 12.66 -53.83
C ARG A 247 -0.92 12.17 -54.32
N MET A 248 -0.97 10.99 -54.97
CA MET A 248 -0.02 10.40 -55.93
C MET A 248 1.12 9.51 -55.40
N GLY A 249 1.14 8.27 -55.91
CA GLY A 249 2.24 7.31 -55.84
C GLY A 249 1.75 5.87 -55.69
N GLY A 250 1.24 5.26 -56.77
CA GLY A 250 0.67 3.90 -56.74
C GLY A 250 1.70 2.78 -56.76
N ALA A 251 1.39 1.65 -56.10
CA ALA A 251 1.81 0.30 -56.48
C ALA A 251 1.04 -0.79 -55.68
N ARG A 252 0.08 -1.41 -56.36
CA ARG A 252 -0.35 -2.83 -56.36
C ARG A 252 -0.02 -3.78 -55.18
N LEU A 253 -1.08 -4.18 -54.46
CA LEU A 253 -1.55 -5.52 -54.04
C LEU A 253 -0.56 -6.65 -53.64
N ARG A 254 -0.65 -7.10 -52.38
CA ARG A 254 -0.68 -8.49 -51.85
C ARG A 254 -0.73 -8.35 -50.30
N GLY A 255 -1.74 -8.79 -49.55
CA GLY A 255 -2.25 -10.15 -49.44
C GLY A 255 -1.64 -10.80 -48.20
N GLU A 256 -2.12 -10.48 -46.99
CA GLU A 256 -1.69 -11.15 -45.76
C GLU A 256 -2.86 -11.77 -45.01
N ARG A 257 -2.64 -13.05 -44.69
CA ARG A 257 -3.51 -13.99 -44.01
C ARG A 257 -3.47 -13.77 -42.50
N LEU A 258 -4.61 -14.07 -41.89
CA LEU A 258 -4.76 -14.35 -40.46
C LEU A 258 -3.78 -15.44 -39.99
N GLN A 259 -3.16 -15.23 -38.82
CA GLN A 259 -2.79 -16.32 -37.91
C GLN A 259 -3.26 -16.00 -36.48
N PRO A 260 -3.77 -17.01 -35.74
CA PRO A 260 -4.23 -16.86 -34.36
C PRO A 260 -3.11 -17.05 -33.34
N GLY A 261 -3.28 -16.44 -32.17
CA GLY A 261 -2.36 -16.52 -31.03
C GLY A 261 -2.37 -17.87 -30.31
N GLU A 262 -1.18 -18.25 -29.84
CA GLU A 262 -0.92 -19.34 -28.90
C GLU A 262 -0.72 -18.80 -27.47
N ILE A 263 -1.35 -19.53 -26.54
CA ILE A 263 -1.06 -19.78 -25.10
C ILE A 263 -1.18 -18.60 -24.11
#